data_AF-A0A2P2I0D4-F1
#
_entry.id   AF-A0A2P2I0D4-F1
#
_cell.length_a   1.000
_cell.length_b   1.000
_cell.length_c   1.000
_cell.angle_alpha   90.00
_cell.angle_beta   90.00
_cell.angle_gamma   90.00
#
_symmetry.space_group_name_H-M   'P 1'
#
loop_
_entity.id
_entity.type
_entity.pdbx_description
1 polymer ?
#
loop_
_entity_poly.entity_id
_entity_poly.type
_entity_poly.pdbx_seq_one_letter_code
_entity_poly.pdbx_strand_id
1 'polypeptide(L)'
;MLFLVRFVAWLALLSSILSSVSPEHPKLLNDDSSTFIAHEHLNTRHGNGHKAHVNGHSSDGHNNGYNAHSNGHNSHRNGQGQGNNIVPVSRCRHNYHERTEQALNRQVNLFLHAEYVYSSMAQHFGSCDVALPGFKKFFQQLSRDQQDKSESLMAYQTLRGGNVILNGVTAPATSDWGTGLQAMQQAL
;
A
#
# COMPACT_ATOMS: atom_id res chain seq x y z
N MET A 1 35.77 -3.18 1.24
CA MET A 1 35.30 -2.96 -0.15
C MET A 1 33.85 -3.40 -0.41
N LEU A 2 33.28 -4.40 0.30
CA LEU A 2 31.87 -4.79 0.14
C LEU A 2 30.83 -3.74 0.59
N PHE A 3 31.15 -2.85 1.54
CA PHE A 3 30.25 -1.77 1.96
C PHE A 3 30.05 -0.70 0.87
N LEU A 4 31.05 -0.47 0.02
CA LEU A 4 30.98 0.55 -1.02
C LEU A 4 30.04 0.14 -2.16
N VAL A 5 30.07 -1.14 -2.56
CA VAL A 5 29.22 -1.66 -3.63
C VAL A 5 27.75 -1.71 -3.22
N ARG A 6 27.47 -2.05 -1.95
CA ARG A 6 26.09 -2.03 -1.40
C ARG A 6 25.57 -0.60 -1.21
N PHE A 7 26.46 0.35 -0.93
CA PHE A 7 26.11 1.76 -0.83
C PHE A 7 25.81 2.40 -2.19
N VAL A 8 26.54 2.03 -3.24
CA VAL A 8 26.29 2.53 -4.61
C VAL A 8 24.96 2.01 -5.17
N ALA A 9 24.65 0.72 -4.99
CA ALA A 9 23.35 0.16 -5.41
C ALA A 9 22.18 0.74 -4.59
N TRP A 10 22.38 0.99 -3.29
CA TRP A 10 21.39 1.66 -2.46
C TRP A 10 21.19 3.13 -2.84
N LEU A 11 22.26 3.85 -3.23
CA LEU A 11 22.19 5.22 -3.74
C LEU A 11 21.51 5.32 -5.11
N ALA A 12 21.73 4.36 -6.01
CA ALA A 12 21.08 4.32 -7.32
C ALA A 12 19.56 4.09 -7.20
N LEU A 13 19.14 3.26 -6.24
CA LEU A 13 17.72 3.10 -5.90
C LEU A 13 17.14 4.36 -5.23
N LEU A 14 17.92 5.06 -4.38
CA LEU A 14 17.47 6.28 -3.72
C LEU A 14 17.31 7.47 -4.69
N SER A 15 18.20 7.61 -5.69
CA SER A 15 18.17 8.71 -6.67
C SER A 15 17.01 8.59 -7.67
N SER A 16 16.61 7.36 -8.00
CA SER A 16 15.45 7.08 -8.85
C SER A 16 14.12 7.45 -8.16
N ILE A 17 14.07 7.29 -6.82
CA ILE A 17 12.92 7.70 -6.01
C ILE A 17 12.86 9.23 -5.86
N LEU A 18 14.00 9.90 -5.68
CA LEU A 18 14.04 11.36 -5.49
C LEU A 18 13.70 12.14 -6.77
N SER A 19 13.96 11.57 -7.95
CA SER A 19 13.62 12.21 -9.23
C SER A 19 12.14 12.14 -9.60
N SER A 20 11.33 11.30 -8.91
CA SER A 20 9.87 11.23 -9.09
C SER A 20 9.09 12.19 -8.18
N VAL A 21 9.77 12.96 -7.33
CA VAL A 21 9.17 14.00 -6.48
C VAL A 21 9.70 15.35 -6.92
N SER A 22 9.22 15.82 -8.08
CA SER A 22 9.37 17.22 -8.47
C SER A 22 8.18 18.02 -7.90
N PRO A 23 8.40 19.05 -7.07
CA PRO A 23 7.34 19.95 -6.64
C PRO A 23 7.04 20.97 -7.75
N GLU A 24 5.93 20.78 -8.46
CA GLU A 24 5.29 21.84 -9.22
C GLU A 24 4.87 22.97 -8.26
N HIS A 25 5.45 24.16 -8.42
CA HIS A 25 5.11 25.36 -7.66
C HIS A 25 3.72 25.91 -8.10
N PRO A 26 2.83 26.27 -7.17
CA PRO A 26 1.56 26.92 -7.51
C PRO A 26 1.79 28.39 -7.91
N LYS A 27 1.36 28.75 -9.13
CA LYS A 27 1.07 30.14 -9.49
C LYS A 27 -0.39 30.42 -9.14
N LEU A 28 -0.64 31.09 -8.02
CA LEU A 28 -1.88 31.82 -7.79
C LEU A 28 -1.54 33.18 -7.20
N LEU A 29 -1.42 34.15 -8.10
CA LEU A 29 -1.62 35.56 -7.81
C LEU A 29 -2.75 36.01 -8.74
N ASN A 30 -3.90 36.36 -8.17
CA ASN A 30 -4.56 37.64 -8.41
C ASN A 30 -5.80 37.74 -7.53
N ASP A 31 -5.86 38.88 -6.84
CA ASP A 31 -7.02 39.44 -6.16
C ASP A 31 -8.28 39.40 -7.02
N ASP A 32 -9.42 39.14 -6.38
CA ASP A 32 -10.54 40.07 -6.48
C ASP A 32 -11.38 39.97 -5.22
N SER A 33 -11.43 41.11 -4.54
CA SER A 33 -12.34 41.40 -3.44
C SER A 33 -13.73 41.70 -4.01
N SER A 34 -14.79 41.34 -3.27
CA SER A 34 -16.16 41.90 -3.29
C SER A 34 -17.28 41.06 -3.95
N THR A 35 -18.15 40.50 -3.09
CA THR A 35 -19.65 40.44 -3.12
C THR A 35 -20.06 39.28 -2.21
N PHE A 36 -20.44 39.39 -0.93
CA PHE A 36 -21.49 40.17 -0.24
C PHE A 36 -22.92 40.05 -0.83
N ILE A 37 -23.75 39.26 -0.12
CA ILE A 37 -25.21 39.30 0.11
C ILE A 37 -26.20 39.30 -1.07
N ALA A 38 -27.11 38.30 -1.10
CA ALA A 38 -28.58 38.41 -1.28
C ALA A 38 -29.21 36.99 -1.26
N HIS A 39 -30.11 36.66 -0.32
CA HIS A 39 -31.57 36.86 -0.30
C HIS A 39 -32.39 35.77 -1.04
N GLU A 40 -33.04 34.92 -0.24
CA GLU A 40 -34.44 34.45 -0.28
C GLU A 40 -35.24 34.48 -1.60
N HIS A 41 -35.86 33.34 -1.98
CA HIS A 41 -37.31 33.25 -2.23
C HIS A 41 -37.81 31.80 -2.53
N LEU A 42 -38.80 31.39 -1.72
CA LEU A 42 -40.02 30.60 -2.02
C LEU A 42 -40.04 29.61 -3.20
N ASN A 43 -40.37 28.34 -2.93
CA ASN A 43 -41.54 27.74 -3.58
C ASN A 43 -42.20 26.58 -2.81
N THR A 44 -43.53 26.64 -2.85
CA THR A 44 -44.59 25.84 -2.23
C THR A 44 -44.89 24.54 -2.98
N ARG A 45 -45.26 23.45 -2.28
CA ARG A 45 -46.39 22.51 -2.58
C ARG A 45 -46.33 21.24 -1.70
N HIS A 46 -47.35 20.99 -0.86
CA HIS A 46 -48.44 19.99 -1.06
C HIS A 46 -47.92 18.55 -1.28
N GLY A 47 -48.31 17.48 -0.58
CA GLY A 47 -49.35 17.18 0.41
C GLY A 47 -49.60 15.65 0.40
N ASN A 48 -50.21 15.12 1.47
CA ASN A 48 -50.73 13.73 1.65
C ASN A 48 -49.72 12.56 1.63
N GLY A 49 -49.86 11.50 2.42
CA GLY A 49 -50.89 11.05 3.34
C GLY A 49 -50.85 9.52 3.49
N HIS A 50 -50.92 9.06 4.74
CA HIS A 50 -51.57 7.82 5.22
C HIS A 50 -50.94 6.40 5.13
N LYS A 51 -51.01 5.76 6.32
CA LYS A 51 -51.29 4.35 6.67
C LYS A 51 -50.15 3.34 6.47
N ALA A 52 -49.45 2.90 7.53
CA ALA A 52 -49.87 1.98 8.60
C ALA A 52 -50.23 0.58 8.09
N HIS A 53 -49.35 -0.39 8.31
CA HIS A 53 -49.74 -1.77 8.59
C HIS A 53 -48.65 -2.50 9.40
N VAL A 54 -49.09 -3.06 10.53
CA VAL A 54 -48.37 -3.88 11.50
C VAL A 54 -48.60 -5.35 11.15
N ASN A 55 -47.62 -6.21 11.42
CA ASN A 55 -47.69 -7.65 11.82
C ASN A 55 -46.30 -8.26 11.53
N GLY A 56 -45.68 -9.12 12.33
CA GLY A 56 -46.05 -9.85 13.53
C GLY A 56 -45.08 -11.05 13.67
N HIS A 57 -44.77 -11.40 14.92
CA HIS A 57 -44.45 -12.75 15.43
C HIS A 57 -43.18 -13.56 15.02
N SER A 58 -42.42 -13.89 16.08
CA SER A 58 -41.81 -15.18 16.44
C SER A 58 -40.55 -15.67 15.73
N SER A 59 -39.43 -15.80 16.46
CA SER A 59 -39.04 -17.03 17.19
C SER A 59 -37.53 -17.05 17.51
N ASP A 60 -37.25 -17.25 18.80
CA ASP A 60 -36.08 -17.83 19.47
C ASP A 60 -34.78 -18.10 18.71
N GLY A 61 -33.71 -17.45 19.18
CA GLY A 61 -32.32 -17.81 18.92
C GLY A 61 -31.42 -17.24 20.02
N HIS A 62 -31.13 -18.04 21.04
CA HIS A 62 -30.15 -17.72 22.07
C HIS A 62 -28.77 -17.49 21.42
N ASN A 63 -28.21 -16.29 21.55
CA ASN A 63 -26.78 -16.07 21.37
C ASN A 63 -26.24 -15.19 22.51
N ASN A 64 -25.19 -15.70 23.15
CA ASN A 64 -24.53 -15.16 24.32
C ASN A 64 -23.28 -14.41 23.83
N GLY A 65 -23.17 -13.09 24.06
CA GLY A 65 -21.98 -12.35 23.63
C GLY A 65 -22.03 -10.84 23.87
N TYR A 66 -21.47 -10.43 25.01
CA TYR A 66 -20.88 -9.10 25.30
C TYR A 66 -21.78 -7.87 25.08
N ASN A 67 -22.37 -7.41 26.18
CA ASN A 67 -23.14 -6.17 26.29
C ASN A 67 -22.19 -4.96 26.26
N ALA A 68 -21.93 -4.39 25.08
CA ALA A 68 -21.29 -3.08 24.96
C ALA A 68 -22.37 -1.99 25.06
N HIS A 69 -22.36 -1.28 26.19
CA HIS A 69 -23.25 -0.16 26.49
C HIS A 69 -23.15 0.91 25.40
N SER A 70 -24.17 1.04 24.56
CA SER A 70 -24.26 2.06 23.53
C SER A 70 -24.98 3.28 24.11
N ASN A 71 -24.27 4.40 24.26
CA ASN A 71 -24.90 5.69 24.48
C ASN A 71 -25.27 6.27 23.12
N GLY A 72 -26.56 6.17 22.77
CA GLY A 72 -27.15 6.85 21.64
C GLY A 72 -27.39 8.32 21.94
N HIS A 73 -26.99 9.20 21.02
CA HIS A 73 -27.68 10.45 20.71
C HIS A 73 -27.88 10.49 19.19
N ASN A 74 -29.11 10.81 18.78
CA ASN A 74 -29.70 10.37 17.52
C ASN A 74 -29.70 11.46 16.42
N SER A 75 -29.50 11.00 15.18
CA SER A 75 -30.10 11.43 13.89
C SER A 75 -29.91 12.85 13.33
N HIS A 76 -29.23 12.88 12.17
CA HIS A 76 -29.90 13.26 10.91
C HIS A 76 -29.24 12.57 9.70
N ARG A 77 -30.05 11.92 8.86
CA ARG A 77 -29.66 11.23 7.61
C ARG A 77 -30.37 11.93 6.45
N ASN A 78 -29.65 12.29 5.38
CA ASN A 78 -30.07 11.99 4.00
C ASN A 78 -28.93 12.19 2.98
N GLY A 79 -28.90 11.34 1.94
CA GLY A 79 -28.17 11.62 0.68
C GLY A 79 -27.08 10.62 0.25
N GLN A 80 -27.50 9.60 -0.51
CA GLN A 80 -26.77 8.75 -1.48
C GLN A 80 -25.24 8.90 -1.61
N GLY A 81 -24.52 7.81 -1.35
CA GLY A 81 -23.12 7.66 -1.69
C GLY A 81 -22.67 6.24 -1.35
N GLN A 82 -21.83 5.66 -2.20
CA GLN A 82 -21.35 4.27 -2.15
C GLN A 82 -21.05 3.80 -0.73
N GLY A 83 -21.38 2.54 -0.44
CA GLY A 83 -21.16 1.94 0.88
C GLY A 83 -19.70 2.09 1.31
N ASN A 84 -19.44 3.11 2.13
CA ASN A 84 -18.19 3.24 2.84
C ASN A 84 -18.10 2.05 3.78
N ASN A 85 -17.42 0.99 3.34
CA ASN A 85 -16.80 0.06 4.27
C ASN A 85 -15.82 0.88 5.10
N ILE A 86 -16.29 1.42 6.22
CA ILE A 86 -15.43 2.06 7.21
C ILE A 86 -14.63 0.90 7.83
N VAL A 87 -13.54 0.53 7.17
CA VAL A 87 -12.55 -0.37 7.77
C VAL A 87 -12.07 0.33 9.04
N PRO A 88 -12.32 -0.26 10.22
CA PRO A 88 -11.94 0.38 11.47
C PRO A 88 -10.43 0.54 11.48
N VAL A 89 -9.97 1.77 11.70
CA VAL A 89 -8.54 2.09 11.78
C VAL A 89 -7.95 1.37 13.00
N SER A 90 -6.77 0.75 12.83
CA SER A 90 -6.11 0.02 13.91
C SER A 90 -5.88 0.90 15.14
N ARG A 91 -6.13 0.36 16.34
CA ARG A 91 -5.94 1.06 17.63
C ARG A 91 -4.50 1.47 17.90
N CYS A 92 -3.52 0.80 17.29
CA CYS A 92 -2.10 1.13 17.46
C CYS A 92 -1.60 2.15 16.41
N ARG A 93 -2.43 2.57 15.46
CA ARG A 93 -2.03 3.49 14.39
C ARG A 93 -1.91 4.93 14.91
N HIS A 94 -0.68 5.43 14.99
CA HIS A 94 -0.37 6.80 15.43
C HIS A 94 0.63 7.45 14.48
N ASN A 95 0.33 8.67 14.01
CA ASN A 95 1.16 9.44 13.06
C ASN A 95 1.64 8.60 11.87
N TYR A 96 0.74 7.79 11.30
CA TYR A 96 1.04 6.91 10.18
C TYR A 96 0.11 7.23 9.02
N HIS A 97 0.63 7.98 8.04
CA HIS A 97 -0.15 8.48 6.92
C HIS A 97 -0.38 7.37 5.88
N GLU A 98 -1.56 7.34 5.26
CA GLU A 98 -1.93 6.29 4.30
C GLU A 98 -0.95 6.19 3.12
N ARG A 99 -0.48 7.34 2.60
CA ARG A 99 0.58 7.37 1.57
C ARG A 99 1.85 6.62 1.97
N THR A 100 2.25 6.68 3.25
CA THR A 100 3.43 5.96 3.76
C THR A 100 3.19 4.46 3.77
N GLU A 101 2.01 4.04 4.21
CA GLU A 101 1.58 2.64 4.19
C GLU A 101 1.55 2.06 2.78
N GLN A 102 0.98 2.80 1.82
CA GLN A 102 0.98 2.39 0.42
C GLN A 102 2.40 2.32 -0.15
N ALA A 103 3.28 3.27 0.21
CA ALA A 103 4.67 3.26 -0.21
C ALA A 103 5.44 2.04 0.35
N LEU A 104 5.22 1.66 1.61
CA LEU A 104 5.83 0.47 2.18
C LEU A 104 5.32 -0.81 1.51
N ASN A 105 4.03 -0.92 1.23
CA ASN A 105 3.50 -2.07 0.49
C ASN A 105 4.11 -2.19 -0.91
N ARG A 106 4.31 -1.06 -1.62
CA ARG A 106 5.05 -1.06 -2.90
C ARG A 106 6.50 -1.52 -2.70
N GLN A 107 7.18 -1.05 -1.66
CA GLN A 107 8.57 -1.40 -1.39
C GLN A 107 8.75 -2.88 -1.03
N VAL A 108 7.81 -3.46 -0.29
CA VAL A 108 7.78 -4.91 -0.02
C VAL A 108 7.74 -5.68 -1.34
N ASN A 109 6.84 -5.32 -2.26
CA ASN A 109 6.76 -5.99 -3.55
C ASN A 109 8.04 -5.82 -4.40
N LEU A 110 8.68 -4.66 -4.34
CA LEU A 110 9.97 -4.44 -5.01
C LEU A 110 11.07 -5.35 -4.46
N PHE A 111 11.14 -5.54 -3.14
CA PHE A 111 12.13 -6.46 -2.55
C PHE A 111 11.83 -7.93 -2.87
N LEU A 112 10.55 -8.34 -2.89
CA LEU A 112 10.17 -9.69 -3.33
C LEU A 112 10.50 -9.94 -4.80
N HIS A 113 10.29 -8.95 -5.68
CA HIS A 113 10.70 -9.07 -7.08
C HIS A 113 12.23 -9.16 -7.22
N ALA A 114 12.98 -8.33 -6.49
CA ALA A 114 14.44 -8.39 -6.49
C ALA A 114 14.97 -9.73 -5.96
N GLU A 115 14.36 -10.27 -4.91
CA GLU A 115 14.64 -11.60 -4.38
C GLU A 115 14.44 -12.68 -5.45
N TYR A 116 13.34 -12.62 -6.19
CA TYR A 116 13.06 -13.56 -7.28
C TYR A 116 14.09 -13.45 -8.42
N VAL A 117 14.45 -12.23 -8.83
CA VAL A 117 15.48 -12.00 -9.85
C VAL A 117 16.83 -12.57 -9.41
N TYR A 118 17.30 -12.25 -8.20
CA TYR A 118 18.58 -12.78 -7.70
C TYR A 118 18.57 -14.28 -7.50
N SER A 119 17.44 -14.87 -7.08
CA SER A 119 17.29 -16.31 -6.99
C SER A 119 17.42 -16.97 -8.37
N SER A 120 16.84 -16.37 -9.41
CA SER A 120 16.97 -16.88 -10.79
C SER A 120 18.41 -16.78 -11.32
N MET A 121 19.12 -15.67 -11.04
CA MET A 121 20.55 -15.52 -11.37
C MET A 121 21.39 -16.59 -10.69
N ALA A 122 21.13 -16.85 -9.41
CA ALA A 122 21.81 -17.90 -8.67
C ALA A 122 21.64 -19.30 -9.27
N GLN A 123 20.44 -19.63 -9.75
CA GLN A 123 20.21 -20.92 -10.40
C GLN A 123 20.94 -21.01 -11.74
N HIS A 124 20.91 -19.96 -12.56
CA HIS A 124 21.64 -19.91 -13.84
C HIS A 124 23.13 -20.18 -13.68
N PHE A 125 23.80 -19.47 -12.75
CA PHE A 125 25.23 -19.70 -12.48
C PHE A 125 25.51 -21.03 -11.77
N GLY A 126 24.49 -21.67 -11.21
CA GLY A 126 24.55 -22.97 -10.58
C GLY A 126 24.30 -24.16 -11.51
N SER A 127 23.83 -23.92 -12.74
CA SER A 127 23.59 -24.96 -13.74
C SER A 127 24.91 -25.62 -14.16
N CYS A 128 24.86 -26.89 -14.53
CA CYS A 128 26.02 -27.65 -14.97
C CYS A 128 26.69 -27.05 -16.22
N ASP A 129 25.93 -26.37 -17.08
CA ASP A 129 26.43 -25.74 -18.31
C ASP A 129 27.26 -24.48 -18.04
N VAL A 130 26.97 -23.76 -16.96
CA VAL A 130 27.66 -22.50 -16.59
C VAL A 130 28.72 -22.75 -15.52
N ALA A 131 28.38 -23.54 -14.48
CA ALA A 131 29.27 -24.00 -13.43
C ALA A 131 30.12 -22.91 -12.74
N LEU A 132 29.50 -21.77 -12.40
CA LEU A 132 30.16 -20.66 -11.69
C LEU A 132 29.67 -20.55 -10.22
N PRO A 133 30.18 -21.41 -9.31
CA PRO A 133 29.67 -21.51 -7.94
C PRO A 133 29.91 -20.25 -7.09
N GLY A 134 30.92 -19.43 -7.44
CA GLY A 134 31.16 -18.14 -6.78
C GLY A 134 30.01 -17.15 -7.03
N PHE A 135 29.59 -17.01 -8.29
CA PHE A 135 28.45 -16.17 -8.67
C PHE A 135 27.14 -16.70 -8.10
N LYS A 136 26.94 -18.02 -8.12
CA LYS A 136 25.79 -18.65 -7.45
C LYS A 136 25.70 -18.21 -5.99
N LYS A 137 26.77 -18.39 -5.21
CA LYS A 137 26.80 -18.01 -3.78
C LYS A 137 26.55 -16.52 -3.58
N PHE A 138 27.11 -15.67 -4.43
CA PHE A 138 26.93 -14.23 -4.37
C PHE A 138 25.46 -13.83 -4.56
N PHE A 139 24.81 -14.29 -5.64
CA PHE A 139 23.40 -13.97 -5.90
C PHE A 139 22.44 -14.63 -4.90
N GLN A 140 22.78 -15.82 -4.38
CA GLN A 140 22.02 -16.41 -3.27
C GLN A 140 22.04 -15.55 -2.02
N GLN A 141 23.20 -14.95 -1.69
CA GLN A 141 23.27 -14.04 -0.56
C GLN A 141 22.45 -12.77 -0.81
N LEU A 142 22.53 -12.20 -2.01
CA LEU A 142 21.71 -11.03 -2.37
C LEU A 142 20.21 -11.33 -2.27
N SER A 143 19.76 -12.48 -2.77
CA SER A 143 18.36 -12.94 -2.66
C SER A 143 17.90 -12.98 -1.19
N ARG A 144 18.69 -13.62 -0.31
CA ARG A 144 18.41 -13.66 1.14
C ARG A 144 18.34 -12.27 1.77
N ASP A 145 19.27 -11.39 1.40
CA ASP A 145 19.28 -10.03 1.94
C ASP A 145 18.05 -9.21 1.51
N GLN A 146 17.45 -9.50 0.35
CA GLN A 146 16.18 -8.85 -0.05
C GLN A 146 14.98 -9.48 0.65
N GLN A 147 15.00 -10.81 0.86
CA GLN A 147 14.00 -11.50 1.67
C GLN A 147 13.92 -10.89 3.08
N ASP A 148 15.06 -10.77 3.77
CA ASP A 148 15.14 -10.18 5.12
C ASP A 148 14.58 -8.75 5.16
N LYS A 149 14.83 -7.95 4.11
CA LYS A 149 14.25 -6.59 4.01
C LYS A 149 12.73 -6.63 3.83
N SER A 150 12.22 -7.52 2.99
CA SER A 150 10.78 -7.66 2.79
C SER A 150 10.08 -8.04 4.10
N GLU A 151 10.64 -9.01 4.83
CA GLU A 151 10.13 -9.47 6.14
C GLU A 151 10.19 -8.35 7.18
N SER A 152 11.32 -7.63 7.26
CA SER A 152 11.47 -6.50 8.16
C SER A 152 10.45 -5.39 7.89
N LEU A 153 10.20 -5.06 6.62
CA LEU A 153 9.19 -4.06 6.26
C LEU A 153 7.76 -4.52 6.54
N MET A 154 7.44 -5.79 6.30
CA MET A 154 6.12 -6.35 6.65
C MET A 154 5.88 -6.33 8.17
N ALA A 155 6.90 -6.67 8.96
CA ALA A 155 6.85 -6.57 10.42
C ALA A 155 6.67 -5.10 10.87
N TYR A 156 7.42 -4.17 10.27
CA TYR A 156 7.30 -2.75 10.57
C TYR A 156 5.91 -2.18 10.23
N GLN A 157 5.37 -2.54 9.06
CA GLN A 157 4.02 -2.16 8.63
C GLN A 157 2.97 -2.59 9.66
N THR A 158 3.06 -3.84 10.11
CA THR A 158 2.16 -4.42 11.13
C THR A 158 2.32 -3.71 12.48
N LEU A 159 3.56 -3.43 12.89
CA LEU A 159 3.88 -2.71 14.12
C LEU A 159 3.25 -1.30 14.16
N ARG A 160 3.21 -0.60 13.02
CA ARG A 160 2.61 0.74 12.89
C ARG A 160 1.09 0.74 12.78
N GLY A 161 0.44 -0.42 12.80
CA GLY A 161 -1.00 -0.55 12.60
C GLY A 161 -1.44 -0.30 11.15
N GLY A 162 -0.53 -0.54 10.19
CA GLY A 162 -0.84 -0.61 8.77
C GLY A 162 -1.19 -2.03 8.34
N ASN A 163 -1.82 -2.14 7.18
CA ASN A 163 -2.15 -3.40 6.54
C ASN A 163 -1.06 -3.77 5.53
N VAL A 164 -0.58 -5.01 5.60
CA VAL A 164 0.32 -5.58 4.60
C VAL A 164 -0.52 -6.06 3.42
N ILE A 165 -0.27 -5.49 2.24
CA ILE A 165 -0.93 -5.89 0.99
C ILE A 165 0.13 -6.47 0.06
N LEU A 166 0.06 -7.78 -0.15
CA LEU A 166 0.96 -8.50 -1.06
C LEU A 166 0.30 -8.58 -2.44
N ASN A 167 0.98 -8.01 -3.44
CA ASN A 167 0.57 -8.09 -4.82
C ASN A 167 1.32 -9.23 -5.53
N GLY A 168 0.87 -9.60 -6.73
CA GLY A 168 1.59 -10.56 -7.56
C GLY A 168 3.00 -10.08 -7.86
N VAL A 169 3.96 -10.99 -7.76
CA VAL A 169 5.36 -10.77 -8.14
C VAL A 169 5.54 -11.23 -9.58
N THR A 170 5.92 -10.31 -10.47
CA THR A 170 6.18 -10.62 -11.88
C THR A 170 7.45 -11.46 -12.03
N ALA A 171 7.44 -12.39 -12.97
CA ALA A 171 8.63 -13.13 -13.37
C ALA A 171 9.74 -12.20 -13.90
N PRO A 172 11.02 -12.57 -13.73
CA PRO A 172 12.13 -11.85 -14.35
C PRO A 172 11.97 -11.79 -15.88
N ALA A 173 12.46 -10.71 -16.50
CA ALA A 173 12.35 -10.51 -17.95
C ALA A 173 13.17 -11.54 -18.77
N THR A 174 14.19 -12.14 -18.17
CA THR A 174 15.01 -13.21 -18.77
C THR A 174 15.31 -14.29 -17.74
N SER A 175 15.43 -15.52 -18.20
CA SER A 175 15.96 -16.66 -17.42
C SER A 175 17.41 -16.99 -17.76
N ASP A 176 17.93 -16.47 -18.88
CA ASP A 176 19.33 -16.57 -19.27
C ASP A 176 20.05 -15.27 -18.91
N TRP A 177 20.99 -15.36 -17.97
CA TRP A 177 21.74 -14.21 -17.46
C TRP A 177 23.10 -14.04 -18.15
N GLY A 178 23.38 -14.86 -19.17
CA GLY A 178 24.59 -14.79 -19.97
C GLY A 178 25.86 -14.97 -19.15
N THR A 179 26.83 -14.08 -19.39
CA THR A 179 28.13 -14.08 -18.70
C THR A 179 28.04 -13.39 -17.34
N GLY A 180 29.01 -13.66 -16.46
CA GLY A 180 29.11 -13.01 -15.15
C GLY A 180 29.14 -11.46 -15.25
N LEU A 181 29.80 -10.90 -16.27
CA LEU A 181 29.83 -9.45 -16.48
C LEU A 181 28.43 -8.89 -16.79
N GLN A 182 27.68 -9.54 -17.69
CA GLN A 182 26.34 -9.12 -18.07
C GLN A 182 25.38 -9.21 -16.88
N ALA A 183 25.43 -10.30 -16.11
CA ALA A 183 24.60 -10.45 -14.92
C ALA A 183 24.91 -9.38 -13.87
N MET A 184 26.18 -9.01 -13.68
CA MET A 184 26.54 -7.94 -12.75
C MET A 184 26.08 -6.56 -13.23
N GLN A 185 26.07 -6.31 -14.53
CA GLN A 185 25.52 -5.07 -15.11
C GLN A 185 24.00 -4.99 -14.94
N GLN A 186 23.30 -6.12 -15.06
CA GLN A 186 21.85 -6.21 -14.81
C GLN A 186 21.50 -6.07 -13.32
N ALA A 187 22.43 -6.41 -12.43
CA ALA A 187 22.23 -6.36 -10.98
C ALA A 187 22.58 -4.99 -10.35
N LEU A 188 23.18 -4.07 -11.11
CA LEU A 188 23.63 -2.74 -10.67
C LEU A 188 22.51 -1.70 -10.73
#